data_AF-A0A1X7TT19-F1
#
_entry.id   AF-A0A1X7TT19-F1
#
_cell.length_a   1.000
_cell.length_b   1.000
_cell.length_c   1.000
_cell.angle_alpha   90.00
_cell.angle_beta   90.00
_cell.angle_gamma   90.00
#
_symmetry.space_group_name_H-M   'P 1'
#
loop_
_entity.id
_entity.type
_entity.pdbx_description
1 polymer ?
#
loop_
_entity_poly.entity_id
_entity_poly.type
_entity_poly.pdbx_seq_one_letter_code
_entity_poly.pdbx_strand_id
1 'polypeptide(L)'
;MRKAEELYQSSEAEETSTSRGWLERFLKLGNMERTPVWLDMPGDTIVARRGSRLVTVPTTGNEKSRFTVVLSAKTDGRKLKPYVIFKGVRPISELKQVQGVVVALSKNGWMNEDWTKDWVNRVWGELGFQ
;
A
#
# COMPACT_ATOMS: atom_id res chain seq x y z
N MET A 1 38.90 -41.07 3.84
CA MET A 1 37.42 -41.12 3.77
C MET A 1 36.80 -40.11 4.73
N ARG A 2 36.98 -40.25 6.06
CA ARG A 2 36.40 -39.35 7.09
C ARG A 2 36.60 -37.84 6.86
N LYS A 3 37.82 -37.40 6.51
CA LYS A 3 38.14 -35.97 6.28
C LYS A 3 37.43 -35.38 5.05
N ALA A 4 37.11 -36.19 4.04
CA ALA A 4 36.39 -35.73 2.85
C ALA A 4 34.89 -35.56 3.14
N GLU A 5 34.31 -36.44 3.97
CA GLU A 5 32.93 -36.33 4.45
C GLU A 5 32.75 -35.10 5.34
N GLU A 6 33.70 -34.83 6.25
CA GLU A 6 33.68 -33.64 7.10
C GLU A 6 33.75 -32.34 6.28
N LEU A 7 34.60 -32.29 5.26
CA LEU A 7 34.70 -31.14 4.35
C LEU A 7 33.40 -30.95 3.55
N TYR A 8 32.81 -32.02 3.03
CA TYR A 8 31.55 -31.98 2.29
C TYR A 8 30.39 -31.49 3.17
N GLN A 9 30.27 -32.02 4.39
CA GLN A 9 29.25 -31.58 5.36
C GLN A 9 29.45 -30.12 5.78
N SER A 10 30.69 -29.67 5.92
CA SER A 10 30.99 -28.26 6.25
C SER A 10 30.61 -27.30 5.12
N SER A 11 30.83 -27.68 3.85
CA SER A 11 30.43 -26.85 2.70
C SER A 11 28.91 -26.77 2.55
N GLU A 12 28.18 -27.87 2.76
CA GLU A 12 26.72 -27.84 2.75
C GLU A 12 26.14 -26.98 3.89
N ALA A 13 26.77 -27.01 5.07
CA ALA A 13 26.37 -26.19 6.21
C ALA A 13 26.60 -24.68 5.95
N GLU A 14 27.68 -24.31 5.28
CA GLU A 14 28.00 -22.92 4.95
C GLU A 14 27.08 -22.38 3.83
N GLU A 15 26.80 -23.20 2.81
CA GLU A 15 25.85 -22.86 1.75
C GLU A 15 24.43 -22.70 2.30
N THR A 16 23.96 -23.63 3.12
CA THR A 16 22.65 -23.51 3.77
C THR A 16 22.54 -22.31 4.71
N SER A 17 23.62 -21.95 5.42
CA SER A 17 23.68 -20.73 6.24
C SER A 17 23.57 -19.47 5.39
N THR A 18 24.35 -19.40 4.31
CA THR A 18 24.32 -18.29 3.34
C THR A 18 22.94 -18.16 2.71
N SER A 19 22.36 -19.26 2.22
CA SER A 19 21.02 -19.27 1.62
C SER A 19 19.94 -18.86 2.60
N ARG A 20 20.01 -19.30 3.86
CA ARG A 20 19.11 -18.82 4.92
C ARG A 20 19.28 -17.33 5.17
N GLY A 21 20.51 -16.83 5.22
CA GLY A 21 20.78 -15.40 5.36
C GLY A 21 20.18 -14.57 4.21
N TRP A 22 20.25 -15.07 2.99
CA TRP A 22 19.60 -14.45 1.83
C TRP A 22 18.08 -14.47 1.92
N LEU A 23 17.48 -15.60 2.30
CA LEU A 23 16.03 -15.73 2.46
C LEU A 23 15.50 -14.81 3.57
N GLU A 24 16.18 -14.76 4.71
CA GLU A 24 15.85 -13.86 5.84
C GLU A 24 15.88 -12.39 5.41
N ARG A 25 16.88 -11.99 4.61
CA ARG A 25 16.94 -10.63 4.04
C ARG A 25 15.82 -10.39 3.04
N PHE A 26 15.52 -11.36 2.19
CA PHE A 26 14.49 -11.24 1.18
C PHE A 26 13.10 -11.06 1.80
N LEU A 27 12.80 -11.77 2.88
CA LEU A 27 11.54 -11.66 3.63
C LEU A 27 11.31 -10.30 4.29
N LYS A 28 12.36 -9.47 4.42
CA LYS A 28 12.28 -8.10 4.94
C LYS A 28 11.96 -7.06 3.86
N LEU A 29 11.92 -7.46 2.59
CA LEU A 29 11.61 -6.55 1.48
C LEU A 29 10.11 -6.39 1.27
N GLY A 30 9.75 -5.33 0.57
CA GLY A 30 8.39 -5.11 0.09
C GLY A 30 8.32 -3.89 -0.81
N ASN A 31 7.21 -3.79 -1.53
CA ASN A 31 6.95 -2.72 -2.48
C ASN A 31 5.91 -1.75 -1.92
N MET A 32 6.04 -0.47 -2.29
CA MET A 32 5.09 0.59 -1.99
C MET A 32 4.82 1.39 -3.26
N GLU A 33 3.57 1.50 -3.66
CA GLU A 33 3.15 2.22 -4.86
C GLU A 33 2.10 3.28 -4.52
N ARG A 34 2.15 4.44 -5.18
CA ARG A 34 1.22 5.56 -4.95
C ARG A 34 0.32 5.73 -6.15
N THR A 35 -0.99 5.61 -5.95
CA THR A 35 -1.98 5.70 -7.03
C THR A 35 -3.01 6.78 -6.72
N PRO A 36 -3.24 7.75 -7.63
CA PRO A 36 -4.37 8.67 -7.49
C PRO A 36 -5.69 7.95 -7.77
N VAL A 37 -6.71 8.21 -6.95
CA VAL A 37 -8.07 7.69 -7.11
C VAL A 37 -9.05 8.87 -7.16
N TRP A 38 -9.96 8.86 -8.12
CA TRP A 38 -10.96 9.90 -8.31
C TRP A 38 -12.13 9.73 -7.33
N LEU A 39 -12.67 10.84 -6.82
CA LEU A 39 -13.84 10.79 -5.94
C LEU A 39 -15.10 10.38 -6.70
N ASP A 40 -15.29 10.92 -7.90
CA ASP A 40 -16.33 10.47 -8.83
C ASP A 40 -15.68 9.62 -9.93
N MET A 41 -16.11 8.35 -10.03
CA MET A 41 -15.77 7.45 -11.13
C MET A 41 -17.07 6.98 -11.80
N PRO A 42 -17.77 7.86 -12.55
CA PRO A 42 -19.02 7.48 -13.21
C PRO A 42 -18.76 6.37 -14.23
N GLY A 43 -19.64 5.37 -14.23
CA GLY A 43 -19.59 4.28 -15.20
C GLY A 43 -20.00 4.73 -16.61
N ASP A 44 -19.68 3.90 -17.59
CA ASP A 44 -20.08 4.06 -19.00
C ASP A 44 -21.57 3.71 -19.23
N THR A 45 -22.18 2.99 -18.29
CA THR A 45 -23.54 2.49 -18.37
C THR A 45 -24.44 3.24 -17.39
N ILE A 46 -25.56 3.79 -17.91
CA ILE A 46 -26.52 4.56 -17.12
C ILE A 46 -27.90 3.93 -17.28
N VAL A 47 -28.55 3.63 -16.15
CA VAL A 47 -29.94 3.16 -16.14
C VAL A 47 -30.86 4.37 -15.99
N ALA A 48 -31.71 4.59 -16.98
CA ALA A 48 -32.72 5.65 -16.97
C ALA A 48 -34.13 5.06 -17.10
N ARG A 49 -35.12 5.79 -16.58
CA ARG A 49 -36.53 5.44 -16.76
C ARG A 49 -36.89 5.44 -18.25
N ARG A 50 -37.60 4.41 -18.70
CA ARG A 50 -38.09 4.34 -20.09
C ARG A 50 -38.96 5.54 -20.41
N GLY A 51 -38.68 6.23 -21.52
CA GLY A 51 -39.35 7.45 -21.93
C GLY A 51 -38.74 8.75 -21.37
N SER A 52 -37.64 8.67 -20.61
CA SER A 52 -36.89 9.86 -20.20
C SER A 52 -36.36 10.63 -21.40
N ARG A 53 -36.65 11.94 -21.45
CA ARG A 53 -36.11 12.87 -22.46
C ARG A 53 -34.62 13.16 -22.26
N LEU A 54 -34.14 13.05 -21.02
CA LEU A 54 -32.75 13.29 -20.64
C LEU A 54 -32.24 12.13 -19.79
N VAL A 55 -31.03 11.67 -20.10
CA VAL A 55 -30.28 10.72 -19.30
C VAL A 55 -29.11 11.47 -18.67
N THR A 56 -29.17 11.69 -17.36
CA THR A 56 -28.14 12.42 -16.62
C THR A 56 -27.18 11.44 -15.97
N VAL A 57 -25.88 11.71 -16.06
CA VAL A 57 -24.85 10.99 -15.30
C VAL A 57 -24.90 11.51 -13.85
N PRO A 58 -25.20 10.66 -12.85
CA PRO A 58 -25.13 11.09 -11.46
C PRO A 58 -23.65 11.25 -11.06
N THR A 59 -23.27 12.46 -10.68
CA THR A 59 -21.96 12.78 -10.09
C THR A 59 -22.17 13.59 -8.80
N THR A 60 -21.14 13.68 -7.97
CA THR A 60 -21.17 14.54 -6.76
C THR A 60 -20.61 15.94 -7.03
N GLY A 61 -20.27 16.25 -8.28
CA GLY A 61 -19.58 17.48 -8.69
C GLY A 61 -18.08 17.47 -8.36
N ASN A 62 -17.50 16.28 -8.13
CA ASN A 62 -16.10 16.09 -7.73
C ASN A 62 -15.30 15.29 -8.77
N GLU A 63 -15.68 15.38 -10.05
CA GLU A 63 -15.07 14.63 -11.16
C GLU A 63 -13.59 14.97 -11.36
N LYS A 64 -13.16 16.16 -10.94
CA LYS A 64 -11.75 16.60 -10.97
C LYS A 64 -11.03 16.42 -9.64
N SER A 65 -11.74 15.98 -8.60
CA SER A 65 -11.17 15.78 -7.28
C SER A 65 -10.65 14.36 -7.13
N ARG A 66 -9.46 14.24 -6.55
CA ARG A 66 -8.79 12.95 -6.32
C ARG A 66 -8.15 12.92 -4.94
N PHE A 67 -7.96 11.71 -4.43
CA PHE A 67 -7.15 11.42 -3.27
C PHE A 67 -6.04 10.44 -3.65
N THR A 68 -5.01 10.33 -2.82
CA THR A 68 -3.89 9.42 -3.07
C THR A 68 -4.06 8.16 -2.22
N VAL A 69 -3.97 7.00 -2.84
CA VAL A 69 -3.90 5.71 -2.14
C VAL A 69 -2.50 5.17 -2.27
N VAL A 70 -1.92 4.75 -1.16
CA VAL A 70 -0.64 4.05 -1.12
C VAL A 70 -0.91 2.59 -0.80
N LEU A 71 -0.56 1.72 -1.73
CA LEU A 71 -0.68 0.27 -1.60
C LEU A 71 0.69 -0.33 -1.38
N SER A 72 0.77 -1.32 -0.50
CA SER A 72 2.04 -1.97 -0.21
C SER A 72 1.87 -3.44 0.09
N ALA A 73 2.89 -4.21 -0.28
CA ALA A 73 2.95 -5.65 -0.08
C ALA A 73 4.37 -6.07 0.29
N LYS A 74 4.48 -7.03 1.21
CA LYS A 74 5.74 -7.65 1.61
C LYS A 74 6.01 -8.90 0.78
N THR A 75 7.27 -9.30 0.69
CA THR A 75 7.70 -10.49 -0.07
C THR A 75 7.17 -11.80 0.50
N ASP A 76 6.75 -11.81 1.77
CA ASP A 76 6.02 -12.92 2.40
C ASP A 76 4.55 -13.04 1.95
N GLY A 77 4.12 -12.23 0.98
CA GLY A 77 2.77 -12.26 0.39
C GLY A 77 1.74 -11.43 1.15
N ARG A 78 2.08 -10.81 2.29
CA ARG A 78 1.15 -9.98 3.05
C ARG A 78 0.91 -8.64 2.36
N LYS A 79 -0.36 -8.33 2.12
CA LYS A 79 -0.82 -6.98 1.75
C LYS A 79 -0.96 -6.16 3.02
N LEU A 80 -0.34 -4.98 3.04
CA LEU A 80 -0.48 -4.06 4.16
C LEU A 80 -1.75 -3.22 4.01
N LYS A 81 -2.20 -2.60 5.11
CA LYS A 81 -3.37 -1.72 5.08
C LYS A 81 -3.14 -0.59 4.08
N PRO A 82 -4.11 -0.27 3.21
CA PRO A 82 -4.02 0.90 2.34
C PRO A 82 -3.86 2.18 3.17
N TYR A 83 -2.96 3.05 2.74
CA TYR A 83 -2.75 4.36 3.34
C TYR A 83 -3.32 5.44 2.42
N VAL A 84 -4.35 6.13 2.89
CA VAL A 84 -5.20 7.00 2.08
C VAL A 84 -4.99 8.45 2.49
N ILE A 85 -4.54 9.27 1.56
CA ILE A 85 -4.23 10.68 1.77
C ILE A 85 -5.29 11.53 1.08
N PHE A 86 -6.10 12.21 1.87
CA PHE A 86 -7.02 13.24 1.38
C PHE A 86 -6.33 14.61 1.34
N LYS A 87 -6.77 15.45 0.40
CA LYS A 87 -6.32 16.84 0.31
C LYS A 87 -7.01 17.68 1.39
N GLY A 88 -6.22 18.40 2.17
CA GLY A 88 -6.69 19.29 3.23
C GLY A 88 -5.95 19.06 4.54
N VAL A 89 -6.24 19.88 5.53
CA VAL A 89 -5.67 19.79 6.89
C VAL A 89 -6.74 19.68 7.98
N ARG A 90 -8.02 19.77 7.60
CA ARG A 90 -9.15 19.66 8.52
C ARG A 90 -9.54 18.19 8.67
N PRO A 91 -9.62 17.65 9.89
CA PRO A 91 -10.13 16.31 10.14
C PRO A 91 -11.54 16.14 9.58
N ILE A 92 -11.80 15.01 8.92
CA ILE A 92 -13.12 14.61 8.43
C ILE A 92 -13.64 13.52 9.37
N SER A 93 -14.71 13.80 10.12
CA SER A 93 -15.23 12.93 11.18
C SER A 93 -15.63 11.56 10.68
N GLU A 94 -16.22 11.52 9.49
CA GLU A 94 -16.77 10.34 8.84
C GLU A 94 -15.66 9.34 8.49
N LEU A 95 -14.47 9.84 8.14
CA LEU A 95 -13.32 8.99 7.81
C LEU A 95 -12.77 8.23 9.01
N LYS A 96 -13.07 8.66 10.25
CA LYS A 96 -12.66 7.94 11.46
C LYS A 96 -13.39 6.61 11.62
N GLN A 97 -14.55 6.44 10.98
CA GLN A 97 -15.37 5.24 11.07
C GLN A 97 -14.95 4.17 10.05
N VAL A 98 -14.13 4.53 9.04
CA VAL A 98 -13.71 3.60 8.00
C VAL A 98 -12.64 2.65 8.56
N GLN A 99 -12.95 1.36 8.58
CA GLN A 99 -12.05 0.33 9.06
C GLN A 99 -11.17 -0.23 7.94
N GLY A 100 -10.05 -0.84 8.31
CA GLY A 100 -9.16 -1.53 7.36
C GLY A 100 -8.22 -0.62 6.55
N VAL A 101 -8.32 0.70 6.71
CA VAL A 101 -7.45 1.68 6.04
C VAL A 101 -6.80 2.61 7.06
N VAL A 102 -5.68 3.21 6.69
CA VAL A 102 -5.02 4.26 7.46
C VAL A 102 -5.26 5.57 6.73
N VAL A 103 -5.97 6.50 7.38
CA VAL A 103 -6.29 7.81 6.78
C VAL A 103 -5.30 8.87 7.23
N ALA A 104 -4.89 9.72 6.29
CA ALA A 104 -4.07 10.89 6.51
C ALA A 104 -4.57 12.09 5.68
N LEU A 105 -4.15 13.29 6.08
CA LEU A 105 -4.60 14.55 5.51
C LEU A 105 -3.39 15.41 5.16
N SER A 106 -3.13 15.61 3.87
CA SER A 106 -2.05 16.43 3.37
C SER A 106 -2.62 17.70 2.74
N LYS A 107 -2.05 18.88 3.04
CA LYS A 107 -2.51 20.17 2.48
C LYS A 107 -2.75 20.13 0.97
N ASN A 108 -1.90 19.39 0.25
CA ASN A 108 -1.95 19.31 -1.21
C ASN A 108 -2.41 17.94 -1.74
N GLY A 109 -2.64 16.95 -0.86
CA GLY A 109 -3.10 15.61 -1.23
C GLY A 109 -2.02 14.66 -1.79
N TRP A 110 -0.74 15.06 -1.77
CA TRP A 110 0.40 14.23 -2.15
C TRP A 110 1.33 13.97 -0.98
N MET A 111 2.20 12.96 -1.14
CA MET A 111 3.10 12.41 -0.14
C MET A 111 4.51 13.00 -0.31
N ASN A 112 5.06 13.56 0.77
CA ASN A 112 6.44 14.05 0.90
C ASN A 112 7.21 13.13 1.87
N GLU A 113 8.42 13.51 2.25
CA GLU A 113 9.26 12.73 3.17
C GLU A 113 8.57 12.47 4.53
N ASP A 114 7.91 13.47 5.10
CA ASP A 114 7.22 13.33 6.39
C ASP A 114 6.07 12.32 6.30
N TRP A 115 5.31 12.35 5.20
CA TRP A 115 4.25 11.37 4.97
C TRP A 115 4.79 9.96 4.72
N THR A 116 5.99 9.83 4.15
CA THR A 116 6.67 8.53 4.05
C THR A 116 7.06 8.00 5.42
N LYS A 117 7.58 8.86 6.31
CA LYS A 117 7.87 8.48 7.71
C LYS A 117 6.59 8.06 8.44
N ASP A 118 5.50 8.81 8.28
CA ASP A 118 4.20 8.45 8.88
C ASP A 118 3.68 7.11 8.36
N TRP A 119 3.79 6.85 7.06
CA TRP A 119 3.43 5.57 6.45
C TRP A 119 4.28 4.42 7.01
N VAL A 120 5.60 4.58 7.12
CA VAL A 120 6.48 3.56 7.72
C VAL A 120 5.98 3.22 9.13
N ASN A 121 5.75 4.24 9.96
CA ASN A 121 5.37 4.05 11.35
C ASN A 121 3.98 3.41 11.52
N ARG A 122 3.01 3.78 10.69
CA ARG A 122 1.60 3.36 10.86
C ARG A 122 1.21 2.12 10.05
N VAL A 123 1.98 1.79 9.02
CA VAL A 123 1.64 0.72 8.05
C VAL A 123 2.73 -0.33 7.95
N TRP A 124 3.98 0.08 7.76
CA TRP A 124 5.09 -0.85 7.57
C TRP A 124 5.50 -1.57 8.86
N GLY A 125 5.58 -0.80 9.94
CA GLY A 125 6.12 -1.21 11.24
C GLY A 125 7.61 -0.85 11.40
N GLU A 126 8.28 -1.46 12.37
CA GLU A 126 9.70 -1.22 12.63
C GLU A 126 10.57 -1.56 11.41
N LEU A 127 11.33 -0.58 10.93
CA LEU A 127 12.47 -0.82 10.06
C LEU A 127 13.65 -1.20 10.93
N GLY A 128 13.86 -2.50 11.11
CA GLY A 128 15.03 -3.04 11.81
C GLY A 128 16.30 -2.83 10.99
N PHE A 129 16.81 -1.60 10.96
CA PHE A 129 18.20 -1.33 10.59
C PHE A 129 19.01 -1.49 11.88
N GLN A 130 19.45 -2.73 12.17
CA GLN A 130 20.54 -2.98 13.11
C GLN A 130 21.88 -2.70 12.44
#